data_AF-A0A838NEX9-F1
#
_entry.id   AF-A0A838NEX9-F1
#
_cell.length_a   1.000
_cell.length_b   1.000
_cell.length_c   1.000
_cell.angle_alpha   90.00
_cell.angle_beta   90.00
_cell.angle_gamma   90.00
#
_symmetry.space_group_name_H-M   'P 1'
#
loop_
_entity.id
_entity.type
_entity.pdbx_description
1 polymer ?
#
loop_
_entity_poly.entity_id
_entity_poly.type
_entity_poly.pdbx_seq_one_letter_code
_entity_poly.pdbx_strand_id
1 'polypeptide(L)'
;MLACLALVFALGVVAGVAPSVGAQSPWEMRPGAHARRTGTFQHRSLDESSGVAASRRQPGILWTVNDSGNEAWLFATDSLGRDHGTFMVVGAENRDWEAIALGPCGGRECLYLADTGDNDRRLRTARIYRVPEPSVG
;
A
#
# COMPACT_ATOMS: atom_id res chain seq x y z
N MET A 1 -43.69 48.99 30.49
CA MET A 1 -42.26 49.32 30.52
C MET A 1 -41.49 48.17 29.90
N LEU A 2 -41.05 48.34 28.65
CA LEU A 2 -40.17 47.40 27.94
C LEU A 2 -38.71 47.63 28.37
N ALA A 3 -37.93 46.57 28.47
CA ALA A 3 -36.51 46.58 28.15
C ALA A 3 -36.10 45.17 27.67
N CYS A 4 -36.07 44.96 26.35
CA CYS A 4 -35.38 43.83 25.74
C CYS A 4 -33.87 44.10 25.77
N LEU A 5 -33.09 43.26 26.45
CA LEU A 5 -31.65 43.18 26.22
C LEU A 5 -31.39 42.42 24.91
N ALA A 6 -30.77 43.07 23.94
CA ALA A 6 -30.16 42.39 22.81
C ALA A 6 -28.71 42.06 23.18
N LEU A 7 -28.39 40.76 23.32
CA LEU A 7 -27.00 40.29 23.39
C LEU A 7 -26.49 40.06 21.96
N VAL A 8 -25.53 40.86 21.52
CA VAL A 8 -24.81 40.64 20.27
C VAL A 8 -23.64 39.69 20.55
N PHE A 9 -23.72 38.44 20.10
CA PHE A 9 -22.56 37.54 20.06
C PHE A 9 -21.75 37.84 18.80
N ALA A 10 -20.59 38.46 18.96
CA ALA A 10 -19.60 38.57 17.88
C ALA A 10 -18.92 37.20 17.71
N LEU A 11 -19.25 36.47 16.64
CA LEU A 11 -18.44 35.32 16.21
C LEU A 11 -17.12 35.84 15.64
N GLY A 12 -16.05 35.74 16.43
CA GLY A 12 -14.69 35.88 15.92
C GLY A 12 -14.33 34.67 15.06
N VAL A 13 -14.28 34.84 13.75
CA VAL A 13 -13.68 33.84 12.85
C VAL A 13 -12.16 33.93 13.02
N VAL A 14 -11.58 33.01 13.77
CA VAL A 14 -10.13 32.82 13.77
C VAL A 14 -9.77 32.08 12.49
N ALA A 15 -9.28 32.81 11.49
CA ALA A 15 -8.68 32.22 10.30
C ALA A 15 -7.36 31.54 10.72
N GLY A 16 -7.44 30.26 11.07
CA GLY A 16 -6.25 29.43 11.26
C GLY A 16 -5.54 29.31 9.92
N VAL A 17 -4.43 30.03 9.75
CA VAL A 17 -3.47 29.78 8.67
C VAL A 17 -2.96 28.37 8.85
N ALA A 18 -3.39 27.45 7.99
CA ALA A 18 -2.78 26.14 7.90
C ALA A 18 -1.27 26.35 7.63
N PRO A 19 -0.36 25.70 8.35
CA PRO A 19 1.05 25.79 8.01
C PRO A 19 1.19 25.35 6.56
N SER A 20 1.85 26.19 5.76
CA SER A 20 2.26 25.85 4.40
C SER A 20 2.92 24.48 4.46
N VAL A 21 2.30 23.48 3.83
CA VAL A 21 2.98 22.22 3.53
C VAL A 21 4.25 22.65 2.81
N GLY A 22 5.40 22.49 3.48
CA GLY A 22 6.68 22.87 2.89
C GLY A 22 6.77 22.24 1.52
N ALA A 23 7.21 23.01 0.51
CA ALA A 23 7.37 22.48 -0.84
C ALA A 23 8.10 21.14 -0.76
N GLN A 24 7.47 20.06 -1.22
CA GLN A 24 8.12 18.76 -1.33
C GLN A 24 9.45 19.00 -2.06
N SER A 25 10.54 18.39 -1.57
CA SER A 25 11.81 18.45 -2.29
C SER A 25 11.56 18.09 -3.74
N PRO A 26 12.06 18.89 -4.71
CA PRO A 26 11.83 18.61 -6.11
C PRO A 26 12.36 17.21 -6.42
N TRP A 27 11.54 16.39 -7.06
CA TRP A 27 11.95 15.07 -7.51
C TRP A 27 13.11 15.23 -8.51
N GLU A 28 14.32 14.87 -8.10
CA GLU A 28 15.47 14.86 -9.00
C GLU A 28 15.43 13.56 -9.82
N MET A 29 15.14 13.69 -11.12
CA MET A 29 15.24 12.59 -12.07
C MET A 29 16.71 12.20 -12.22
N ARG A 30 17.10 11.10 -11.59
CA ARG A 30 18.42 10.49 -11.80
C ARG A 30 18.47 9.79 -13.17
N PRO A 31 19.65 9.66 -13.79
CA PRO A 31 19.81 8.79 -14.96
C PRO A 31 19.20 7.41 -14.69
N GLY A 32 18.45 6.89 -15.66
CA GLY A 32 17.81 5.58 -15.53
C GLY A 32 18.83 4.50 -15.22
N ALA A 33 18.51 3.62 -14.28
CA ALA A 33 19.30 2.42 -14.05
C ALA A 33 19.07 1.43 -15.19
N HIS A 34 20.11 0.70 -15.60
CA HIS A 34 19.94 -0.44 -16.49
C HIS A 34 19.26 -1.58 -15.74
N ALA A 35 18.09 -2.01 -16.23
CA ALA A 35 17.45 -3.21 -15.73
C ALA A 35 18.20 -4.45 -16.24
N ARG A 36 18.54 -5.37 -15.33
CA ARG A 36 19.08 -6.69 -15.65
C ARG A 36 18.15 -7.75 -15.08
N ARG A 37 17.69 -8.67 -15.92
CA ARG A 37 16.95 -9.84 -15.45
C ARG A 37 17.88 -10.70 -14.60
N THR A 38 17.53 -10.89 -13.32
CA THR A 38 18.27 -11.71 -12.36
C THR A 38 17.68 -13.11 -12.21
N GLY A 39 16.41 -13.30 -12.56
CA GLY A 39 15.72 -14.56 -12.46
C GLY A 39 14.32 -14.53 -13.08
N THR A 40 13.54 -15.56 -12.76
CA THR A 40 12.13 -15.73 -13.13
C THR A 40 11.43 -16.34 -11.93
N PHE A 41 10.21 -15.89 -11.62
CA PHE A 41 9.43 -16.47 -10.53
C PHE A 41 9.21 -17.97 -10.76
N GLN A 42 9.52 -18.78 -9.75
CA GLN A 42 9.43 -20.23 -9.83
C GLN A 42 8.04 -20.75 -9.47
N HIS A 43 7.27 -20.00 -8.67
CA HIS A 43 5.90 -20.37 -8.32
C HIS A 43 4.98 -20.16 -9.53
N ARG A 44 4.36 -21.24 -10.03
CA ARG A 44 3.58 -21.18 -11.29
C ARG A 44 2.32 -20.32 -11.22
N SER A 45 1.74 -20.19 -10.03
CA SER A 45 0.58 -19.31 -9.80
C SER A 45 0.97 -17.85 -9.56
N LEU A 46 2.24 -17.48 -9.70
CA LEU A 46 2.72 -16.09 -9.67
C LEU A 46 3.13 -15.71 -11.10
N ASP A 47 2.16 -15.38 -11.93
CA ASP A 47 2.30 -15.05 -13.35
C ASP A 47 1.89 -13.62 -13.70
N GLU A 48 1.26 -12.90 -12.77
CA GLU A 48 0.77 -11.52 -12.94
C GLU A 48 1.23 -10.60 -11.80
N SER A 49 2.48 -10.72 -11.36
CA SER A 49 3.06 -9.91 -10.29
C SER A 49 2.88 -8.39 -10.53
N SER A 50 2.06 -7.71 -9.71
CA SER A 50 1.73 -6.28 -9.87
C SER A 50 2.42 -5.36 -8.85
N GLY A 51 2.90 -5.90 -7.72
CA GLY A 51 3.58 -5.11 -6.69
C GLY A 51 4.73 -5.86 -6.01
N VAL A 52 5.69 -5.13 -5.43
CA VAL A 52 6.80 -5.74 -4.67
C VAL A 52 7.18 -4.94 -3.43
N ALA A 53 7.43 -5.63 -2.32
CA ALA A 53 7.95 -5.04 -1.08
C ALA A 53 9.09 -5.89 -0.50
N ALA A 54 10.25 -5.28 -0.24
CA ALA A 54 11.39 -5.96 0.38
C ALA A 54 11.20 -6.07 1.89
N SER A 55 11.21 -7.28 2.45
CA SER A 55 11.06 -7.53 3.88
C SER A 55 12.11 -6.77 4.71
N ARG A 56 11.67 -6.12 5.79
CA ARG A 56 12.56 -5.54 6.80
C ARG A 56 12.97 -6.53 7.88
N ARG A 57 12.18 -7.59 8.10
CA ARG A 57 12.39 -8.58 9.16
C ARG A 57 13.12 -9.83 8.67
N GLN A 58 13.11 -10.09 7.37
CA GLN A 58 13.60 -11.32 6.76
C GLN A 58 14.52 -10.97 5.57
N PRO A 59 15.82 -10.74 5.83
CA PRO A 59 16.76 -10.30 4.80
C PRO A 59 16.75 -11.22 3.58
N GLY A 60 16.59 -10.62 2.38
CA GLY A 60 16.54 -11.34 1.11
C GLY A 60 15.15 -11.74 0.63
N ILE A 61 14.12 -11.64 1.48
CA ILE A 61 12.72 -11.89 1.08
C ILE A 61 12.11 -10.65 0.44
N LEU A 62 11.47 -10.87 -0.70
CA LEU A 62 10.61 -9.96 -1.43
C LEU A 62 9.19 -10.52 -1.38
N TRP A 63 8.23 -9.70 -0.97
CA TRP A 63 6.81 -10.01 -1.03
C TRP A 63 6.22 -9.47 -2.32
N THR A 64 5.44 -10.29 -3.02
CA THR A 64 4.68 -9.90 -4.22
C THR A 64 3.27 -10.48 -4.20
N VAL A 65 2.41 -9.93 -5.04
CA VAL A 65 1.01 -10.32 -5.26
C VAL A 65 0.72 -10.33 -6.76
N ASN A 66 -0.22 -11.16 -7.19
CA ASN A 66 -0.78 -11.08 -8.53
C ASN A 66 -1.81 -9.95 -8.65
N ASP A 67 -2.01 -9.53 -9.90
CA ASP A 67 -3.05 -8.64 -10.37
C ASP A 67 -4.47 -9.28 -10.36
N SER A 68 -5.44 -8.61 -10.99
CA SER A 68 -6.88 -8.91 -11.00
C SER A 68 -7.29 -10.37 -11.21
N GLY A 69 -8.35 -10.79 -10.53
CA GLY A 69 -9.00 -12.10 -10.75
C GLY A 69 -8.26 -13.32 -10.20
N ASN A 70 -7.10 -13.11 -9.58
CA ASN A 70 -6.32 -14.16 -8.91
C ASN A 70 -6.82 -14.43 -7.49
N GLU A 71 -6.33 -15.51 -6.88
CA GLU A 71 -6.56 -15.77 -5.47
C GLU A 71 -5.82 -14.75 -4.58
N ALA A 72 -6.30 -14.56 -3.35
CA ALA A 72 -5.74 -13.60 -2.39
C ALA A 72 -4.44 -14.10 -1.72
N TRP A 73 -3.45 -14.48 -2.53
CA TRP A 73 -2.16 -14.98 -2.09
C TRP A 73 -1.10 -13.89 -1.99
N LEU A 74 -0.30 -13.98 -0.93
CA LEU A 74 1.02 -13.37 -0.82
C LEU A 74 2.07 -14.40 -1.22
N PHE A 75 3.01 -13.98 -2.06
CA PHE A 75 4.13 -14.82 -2.47
C PHE A 75 5.42 -14.27 -1.86
N ALA A 76 6.19 -15.13 -1.19
CA ALA A 76 7.55 -14.86 -0.79
C ALA A 76 8.50 -15.32 -1.89
N THR A 77 9.32 -14.42 -2.40
CA THR A 77 10.37 -14.70 -3.38
C THR A 77 11.68 -14.07 -2.95
N ASP A 78 12.78 -14.39 -3.61
CA ASP A 78 14.00 -13.59 -3.55
C ASP A 78 14.31 -12.91 -4.88
N SER A 79 15.46 -12.23 -4.95
CA SER A 79 15.93 -11.53 -6.15
C SER A 79 16.27 -12.43 -7.33
N LEU A 80 16.35 -13.74 -7.14
CA LEU A 80 16.54 -14.74 -8.20
C LEU A 80 15.21 -15.39 -8.63
N GLY A 81 14.10 -15.00 -8.01
CA GLY A 81 12.77 -15.54 -8.29
C GLY A 81 12.50 -16.89 -7.61
N ARG A 82 13.34 -17.32 -6.66
CA ARG A 82 13.12 -18.58 -5.94
C ARG A 82 11.87 -18.47 -5.07
N ASP A 83 11.05 -19.52 -5.07
CA ASP A 83 9.85 -19.61 -4.25
C ASP A 83 10.24 -19.90 -2.79
N HIS A 84 9.81 -19.02 -1.89
CA HIS A 84 10.00 -19.14 -0.44
C HIS A 84 8.67 -19.37 0.30
N GLY A 85 7.56 -19.52 -0.42
CA GLY A 85 6.27 -19.86 0.14
C GLY A 85 5.13 -18.96 -0.33
N THR A 86 3.92 -19.48 -0.17
CA THR A 86 2.67 -18.82 -0.54
C THR A 86 1.72 -18.78 0.66
N PHE A 87 1.15 -17.61 0.92
CA PHE A 87 0.37 -17.35 2.15
C PHE A 87 -0.97 -16.74 1.79
N MET A 88 -2.07 -17.39 2.19
CA MET A 88 -3.42 -16.87 1.97
C MET A 88 -3.73 -15.70 2.90
N VAL A 89 -4.24 -14.60 2.34
CA VAL A 89 -4.80 -13.48 3.08
C VAL A 89 -6.25 -13.81 3.44
N VAL A 90 -6.43 -14.48 4.58
CA VAL A 90 -7.74 -14.99 5.02
C VAL A 90 -8.77 -13.86 5.11
N GLY A 91 -9.92 -14.06 4.44
CA GLY A 91 -11.03 -13.12 4.43
C GLY A 91 -10.86 -11.95 3.46
N ALA A 92 -9.81 -11.94 2.65
CA ALA A 92 -9.64 -10.99 1.56
C ALA A 92 -10.03 -11.60 0.22
N GLU A 93 -10.39 -10.73 -0.71
CA GLU A 93 -10.61 -11.04 -2.12
C GLU A 93 -9.64 -10.17 -2.94
N ASN A 94 -8.92 -10.79 -3.87
CA ASN A 94 -8.12 -10.08 -4.85
C ASN A 94 -9.00 -9.74 -6.05
N ARG A 95 -9.65 -8.57 -5.96
CA ARG A 95 -10.40 -8.01 -7.08
C ARG A 95 -9.44 -7.46 -8.13
N ASP A 96 -8.55 -6.54 -7.72
CA ASP A 96 -7.63 -5.83 -8.61
C ASP A 96 -6.46 -5.24 -7.78
N TRP A 97 -5.61 -6.11 -7.25
CA TRP A 97 -4.49 -5.72 -6.40
C TRP A 97 -3.31 -5.21 -7.22
N GLU A 98 -2.89 -3.97 -6.96
CA GLU A 98 -1.93 -3.24 -7.80
C GLU A 98 -0.64 -2.87 -7.07
N ALA A 99 -0.66 -2.92 -5.73
CA ALA A 99 0.51 -2.55 -4.94
C ALA A 99 0.58 -3.27 -3.61
N ILE A 100 1.81 -3.41 -3.12
CA ILE A 100 2.14 -3.91 -1.79
C ILE A 100 3.21 -3.03 -1.16
N ALA A 101 3.08 -2.76 0.14
CA ALA A 101 4.06 -2.00 0.91
C ALA A 101 4.22 -2.56 2.32
N LEU A 102 5.38 -2.30 2.94
CA LEU A 102 5.64 -2.61 4.34
C LEU A 102 5.52 -1.36 5.21
N GLY A 103 4.88 -1.53 6.37
CA GLY A 103 4.80 -0.47 7.37
C GLY A 103 4.47 -0.99 8.76
N PRO A 104 4.65 -0.15 9.78
CA PRO A 104 4.34 -0.51 11.15
C PRO A 104 2.83 -0.68 11.36
N CYS A 105 2.45 -1.59 12.24
CA CYS A 105 1.07 -1.84 12.67
C CYS A 105 1.03 -2.33 14.12
N GLY A 106 0.77 -1.41 15.06
CA GLY A 106 0.63 -1.77 16.48
C GLY A 106 1.85 -2.50 17.06
N GLY A 107 3.06 -2.02 16.76
CA GLY A 107 4.33 -2.61 17.23
C GLY A 107 4.85 -3.79 16.41
N ARG A 108 4.19 -4.15 15.31
CA ARG A 108 4.63 -5.18 14.35
C ARG A 108 4.90 -4.55 12.98
N GLU A 109 5.59 -5.25 12.11
CA GLU A 109 5.60 -4.94 10.67
C GLU A 109 4.40 -5.63 10.01
N CYS A 110 3.71 -4.91 9.13
CA CYS A 110 2.60 -5.40 8.32
C CYS A 110 2.85 -5.15 6.85
N LEU A 111 2.23 -5.99 6.04
CA LEU A 111 2.02 -5.76 4.62
C LEU A 111 0.69 -5.02 4.43
N TYR A 112 0.72 -4.02 3.57
CA TYR A 112 -0.41 -3.23 3.11
C TYR A 112 -0.62 -3.52 1.63
N LEU A 113 -1.79 -4.05 1.27
CA LEU A 113 -2.13 -4.50 -0.08
C LEU A 113 -3.21 -3.58 -0.64
N ALA A 114 -2.94 -2.98 -1.79
CA ALA A 114 -3.81 -2.01 -2.41
C ALA A 114 -4.69 -2.68 -3.47
N ASP A 115 -5.96 -2.87 -3.14
CA ASP A 115 -7.01 -3.20 -4.09
C ASP A 115 -7.52 -1.88 -4.69
N THR A 116 -6.80 -1.42 -5.71
CA THR A 116 -6.96 -0.09 -6.30
C THR A 116 -7.11 -0.11 -7.81
N GLY A 117 -6.89 -1.24 -8.47
CA GLY A 117 -7.07 -1.33 -9.91
C GLY A 117 -8.52 -1.05 -10.27
N ASP A 118 -8.68 -0.21 -11.31
CA ASP A 118 -9.97 0.25 -11.83
C ASP A 118 -9.77 0.97 -13.17
N ASN A 119 -9.23 0.26 -14.17
CA ASN A 119 -8.93 0.85 -15.49
C ASN A 119 -10.16 1.51 -16.15
N ASP A 120 -11.35 0.96 -15.88
CA ASP A 120 -12.63 1.48 -16.39
C ASP A 120 -13.27 2.57 -15.51
N ARG A 121 -12.67 2.92 -14.36
CA ARG A 121 -13.17 3.92 -13.39
C ARG A 121 -14.58 3.65 -12.90
N ARG A 122 -14.94 2.38 -12.68
CA ARG A 122 -16.28 1.94 -12.30
C ARG A 122 -16.45 1.78 -10.80
N LEU A 123 -15.35 1.67 -10.06
CA LEU A 123 -15.36 1.31 -8.65
C LEU A 123 -15.56 2.56 -7.79
N ARG A 124 -16.46 2.45 -6.81
CA ARG A 124 -16.76 3.54 -5.87
C ARG A 124 -15.79 3.59 -4.69
N THR A 125 -15.04 2.53 -4.49
CA THR A 125 -14.16 2.35 -3.33
C THR A 125 -12.90 1.60 -3.73
N ALA A 126 -11.76 2.10 -3.25
CA ALA A 126 -10.54 1.34 -3.11
C ALA A 126 -10.47 0.70 -1.71
N ARG A 127 -9.73 -0.40 -1.57
CA ARG A 127 -9.49 -1.04 -0.27
C ARG A 127 -8.00 -1.19 -0.05
N ILE A 128 -7.59 -1.02 1.21
CA ILE A 128 -6.25 -1.40 1.66
C ILE A 128 -6.41 -2.53 2.67
N TYR A 129 -5.91 -3.71 2.34
CA TYR A 129 -5.79 -4.80 3.30
C TYR A 129 -4.53 -4.59 4.13
N ARG A 130 -4.62 -4.83 5.44
CA ARG A 130 -3.47 -4.79 6.35
C ARG A 130 -3.34 -6.12 7.06
N VAL A 131 -2.23 -6.81 6.83
CA VAL A 131 -1.94 -8.10 7.48
C VAL A 131 -0.56 -8.09 8.11
N PRO A 132 -0.38 -8.74 9.28
CA PRO A 132 0.95 -8.97 9.84
C PRO A 132 1.86 -9.63 8.80
N GLU A 133 3.11 -9.19 8.72
CA GLU A 133 4.08 -9.85 7.83
C GLU A 133 4.25 -11.33 8.24
N PRO A 134 4.01 -12.30 7.34
CA PRO A 134 4.22 -13.71 7.62
C PRO A 134 5.70 -14.04 7.83
N SER A 135 6.01 -15.07 8.61
CA SER A 135 7.36 -15.63 8.68
C SER A 135 7.54 -16.73 7.63
N VAL A 136 8.57 -16.58 6.81
CA VAL A 136 9.13 -17.59 5.91
C VAL A 136 9.97 -18.54 6.77
N GLY A 137 9.71 -19.84 6.64
CA GLY A 137 10.34 -20.90 7.44
C GLY A 137 11.73 -21.30 6.94
#